data_AF-A0A7S1A408-F1
#
_entry.id   AF-A0A7S1A408-F1
#
_cell.length_a   1.000
_cell.length_b   1.000
_cell.length_c   1.000
_cell.angle_alpha   90.00
_cell.angle_beta   90.00
_cell.angle_gamma   90.00
#
_symmetry.space_group_name_H-M   'P 1'
#
loop_
_entity.id
_entity.type
_entity.pdbx_description
1 polymer ?
#
loop_
_entity_poly.entity_id
_entity_poly.type
_entity_poly.pdbx_seq_one_letter_code
_entity_poly.pdbx_strand_id
1 'polypeptide(L)'
;VVAESTVPDWVADLVQPVSFGPPALQHGDSWFKAITILAHQVGHLIGPRGVSISEIRSQSGADIKIDHGRGRSFGTVTITGNVHLAERLIYERLASCRASSS
;
A
#
# COMPACT_ATOMS: atom_id res chain seq x y z
N VAL A 1 -42.02 17.20 -38.48
CA VAL A 1 -42.05 18.21 -37.41
C VAL A 1 -41.45 17.56 -36.17
N VAL A 2 -40.39 18.18 -35.63
CA VAL A 2 -39.79 18.06 -34.28
C VAL A 2 -39.29 16.68 -33.82
N ALA A 3 -37.97 16.45 -33.76
CA ALA A 3 -36.98 16.79 -32.70
C ALA A 3 -36.79 15.59 -31.73
N GLU A 4 -35.67 14.87 -31.86
CA GLU A 4 -34.49 14.95 -30.96
C GLU A 4 -34.79 14.32 -29.59
N SER A 5 -34.27 13.13 -29.32
CA SER A 5 -33.22 12.97 -28.31
C SER A 5 -32.44 11.68 -28.59
N THR A 6 -31.54 11.74 -29.57
CA THR A 6 -30.39 10.85 -29.60
C THR A 6 -29.63 11.12 -28.31
N VAL A 7 -29.73 10.19 -27.36
CA VAL A 7 -28.81 10.18 -26.21
C VAL A 7 -27.42 10.04 -26.82
N PRO A 8 -26.57 11.07 -26.82
CA PRO A 8 -25.33 10.97 -27.55
C PRO A 8 -24.41 10.06 -26.73
N ASP A 9 -23.54 9.27 -27.38
CA ASP A 9 -22.67 8.25 -26.76
C ASP A 9 -21.75 8.74 -25.60
N TRP A 10 -21.90 9.97 -25.11
CA TRP A 10 -21.35 10.43 -23.84
C TRP A 10 -22.25 10.13 -22.62
N VAL A 11 -23.58 10.03 -22.77
CA VAL A 11 -24.46 9.87 -21.59
C VAL A 11 -24.54 8.44 -21.06
N ALA A 12 -24.17 7.43 -21.84
CA ALA A 12 -24.15 6.05 -21.35
C ALA A 12 -23.00 5.79 -20.35
N ASP A 13 -21.96 6.63 -20.34
CA ASP A 13 -20.83 6.54 -19.41
C ASP A 13 -20.95 7.47 -18.19
N LEU A 14 -22.07 8.19 -18.01
CA LEU A 14 -22.25 9.11 -16.87
C LEU A 14 -23.20 8.58 -15.78
N VAL A 15 -23.68 7.35 -15.91
CA VAL A 15 -24.10 6.54 -14.75
C VAL A 15 -23.08 5.42 -14.53
N GLN A 16 -21.80 5.75 -14.70
CA GLN A 16 -20.80 5.12 -13.84
C GLN A 16 -21.18 5.58 -12.42
N PRO A 17 -21.48 4.67 -11.45
CA PRO A 17 -21.43 5.12 -10.07
C PRO A 17 -20.05 5.76 -9.92
N VAL A 18 -20.00 6.93 -9.28
CA VAL A 18 -18.75 7.50 -8.77
C VAL A 18 -18.18 6.52 -7.74
N SER A 19 -17.68 5.39 -8.23
CA SER A 19 -16.78 4.52 -7.52
C SER A 19 -15.54 5.36 -7.36
N PHE A 20 -15.33 5.82 -6.14
CA PHE A 20 -14.03 6.23 -5.60
C PHE A 20 -13.02 5.07 -5.66
N GLY A 21 -12.86 4.45 -6.83
CA GLY A 21 -11.88 3.44 -7.17
C GLY A 21 -10.85 4.03 -8.12
N PRO A 22 -9.56 3.66 -7.99
CA PRO A 22 -8.48 4.28 -8.76
C PRO A 22 -8.55 3.92 -10.26
N PRO A 23 -7.98 4.79 -11.13
CA PRO A 23 -8.16 4.73 -12.58
C PRO A 23 -7.41 3.55 -13.21
N ALA A 24 -8.03 2.96 -14.22
CA ALA A 24 -7.54 1.78 -14.91
C ALA A 24 -6.30 2.08 -15.78
N LEU A 25 -5.12 1.68 -15.33
CA LEU A 25 -4.15 0.92 -16.13
C LEU A 25 -3.42 -0.08 -15.23
N GLN A 26 -3.68 -1.37 -15.49
CA GLN A 26 -2.68 -2.44 -15.55
C GLN A 26 -1.72 -2.62 -14.38
N HIS A 27 -2.21 -3.26 -13.34
CA HIS A 27 -1.60 -4.50 -12.84
C HIS A 27 -2.54 -5.07 -11.77
N GLY A 28 -2.44 -6.38 -11.49
CA GLY A 28 -3.02 -6.99 -10.29
C GLY A 28 -2.36 -6.53 -8.98
N ASP A 29 -1.98 -5.25 -8.92
CA ASP A 29 -1.38 -4.61 -7.78
C ASP A 29 -2.48 -4.23 -6.81
N SER A 30 -2.59 -5.01 -5.74
CA SER A 30 -3.43 -4.65 -4.61
C SER A 30 -3.04 -3.24 -4.18
N TRP A 31 -3.90 -2.24 -4.39
CA TRP A 31 -3.65 -0.85 -3.98
C TRP A 31 -3.54 -0.69 -2.46
N PHE A 32 -3.88 -1.75 -1.72
CA PHE A 32 -3.83 -1.83 -0.28
C PHE A 32 -3.33 -3.21 0.16
N LYS A 33 -2.45 -3.27 1.16
CA LYS A 33 -2.01 -4.53 1.76
C LYS A 33 -1.67 -4.35 3.22
N ALA A 34 -2.09 -5.30 4.06
CA ALA A 34 -1.73 -5.35 5.46
C ALA A 34 -0.88 -6.60 5.74
N ILE A 35 0.31 -6.39 6.27
CA ILE A 35 1.26 -7.44 6.62
C ILE A 35 1.41 -7.48 8.15
N THR A 36 1.21 -8.64 8.75
CA THR A 36 1.45 -8.84 10.18
C THR A 36 2.85 -9.39 10.38
N ILE A 37 3.68 -8.68 11.15
CA ILE A 37 5.06 -9.07 11.45
C ILE A 37 5.31 -9.04 12.96
N LEU A 38 6.38 -9.67 13.42
CA LEU A 38 6.71 -9.74 14.84
C LEU A 38 7.16 -8.38 15.38
N ALA A 39 6.92 -8.09 16.66
CA ALA A 39 7.27 -6.81 17.27
C ALA A 39 8.77 -6.47 17.15
N HIS A 40 9.65 -7.46 17.29
CA HIS A 40 11.09 -7.26 17.10
C HIS A 40 11.46 -6.92 15.65
N GLN A 41 10.72 -7.48 14.68
CA GLN A 41 10.88 -7.18 13.26
C GLN A 41 10.37 -5.78 12.92
N VAL A 42 9.29 -5.32 13.55
CA VAL A 42 8.79 -3.94 13.39
C VAL A 42 9.84 -2.94 13.83
N GLY A 43 10.47 -3.15 14.99
CA GLY A 43 11.54 -2.28 15.47
C GLY A 43 12.73 -2.23 14.50
N HIS A 44 13.13 -3.37 13.95
CA HIS A 44 14.18 -3.44 12.95
C HIS A 44 13.79 -2.77 11.61
N LEU A 45 12.54 -2.96 11.17
CA LEU A 45 11.99 -2.37 9.95
C LEU A 45 11.93 -0.84 10.03
N ILE A 46 11.48 -0.29 11.17
CA ILE A 46 11.49 1.15 11.45
C ILE A 46 12.92 1.69 11.45
N GLY A 47 13.85 0.91 12.01
CA GLY A 47 15.27 1.26 12.11
C GLY A 47 15.53 2.35 13.16
N PRO A 48 16.81 2.62 13.46
CA PRO A 48 17.18 3.67 14.40
C PRO A 48 16.64 5.02 13.92
N ARG A 49 15.91 5.73 14.78
CA ARG A 49 15.27 7.03 14.50
C ARG A 49 14.17 7.01 13.42
N GLY A 50 13.68 5.83 13.00
CA GLY A 50 12.65 5.74 11.96
C GLY A 50 13.14 5.99 10.53
N VAL A 51 14.46 6.00 10.31
CA VAL A 51 15.06 6.30 9.00
C VAL A 51 14.71 5.20 7.99
N SER A 52 14.77 3.93 8.39
CA SER A 52 14.57 2.80 7.49
C SER A 52 13.15 2.78 6.91
N ILE A 53 12.11 2.90 7.74
CA ILE A 53 10.74 3.02 7.24
C ILE A 53 10.53 4.29 6.41
N SER A 54 11.20 5.38 6.77
CA SER A 54 11.14 6.64 6.02
C SER A 54 11.72 6.50 4.62
N GLU A 55 12.75 5.68 4.47
CA GLU A 55 13.35 5.38 3.18
C GLU A 55 12.44 4.47 2.36
N ILE A 56 11.84 3.43 2.96
CA ILE A 56 10.90 2.54 2.27
C ILE A 56 9.71 3.32 1.71
N ARG A 57 9.09 4.22 2.48
CA ARG A 57 7.99 5.08 1.98
C ARG A 57 8.46 5.99 0.86
N SER A 58 9.68 6.54 0.94
CA SER A 58 10.22 7.45 -0.07
C SER A 58 10.60 6.73 -1.36
N GLN A 59 11.15 5.52 -1.26
CA GLN A 59 11.55 4.69 -2.40
C GLN A 59 10.33 4.08 -3.09
N SER A 60 9.37 3.58 -2.32
CA SER A 60 8.14 3.00 -2.87
C SER A 60 7.15 4.05 -3.35
N GLY A 61 7.14 5.24 -2.73
CA GLY A 61 6.06 6.21 -2.93
C GLY A 61 4.71 5.68 -2.42
N ALA A 62 4.71 4.66 -1.54
CA ALA A 62 3.52 4.15 -0.88
C ALA A 62 3.31 4.83 0.48
N ASP A 63 2.05 4.97 0.87
CA ASP A 63 1.70 5.31 2.23
C ASP A 63 1.82 4.06 3.10
N ILE A 64 2.67 4.12 4.13
CA ILE A 64 2.93 2.98 5.02
C ILE A 64 2.59 3.38 6.45
N LYS A 65 1.59 2.71 7.01
CA LYS A 65 1.15 2.84 8.41
C LYS A 65 1.59 1.65 9.21
N ILE A 66 2.21 1.88 10.35
CA ILE A 66 2.62 0.83 11.28
C ILE A 66 1.77 0.96 12.54
N ASP A 67 1.00 -0.08 12.82
CA ASP A 67 0.31 -0.24 14.09
C ASP A 67 1.10 -1.22 14.98
N HIS A 68 1.60 -0.71 16.10
CA HIS A 68 2.23 -1.53 17.14
C HIS A 68 1.65 -1.16 18.49
N GLY A 69 0.67 -1.94 18.95
CA GLY A 69 0.10 -1.77 20.28
C GLY A 69 1.12 -2.10 21.38
N ARG A 70 1.21 -1.23 22.40
CA ARG A 70 1.97 -1.48 23.64
C ARG A 70 1.56 -2.82 24.24
N GLY A 71 2.50 -3.77 24.31
CA GLY A 71 2.26 -5.12 24.84
C GLY A 71 1.84 -6.17 23.80
N ARG A 72 1.80 -5.84 22.50
CA ARG A 72 1.59 -6.84 21.44
C ARG A 72 2.92 -7.44 20.99
N SER A 73 2.94 -8.77 20.83
CA SER A 73 4.07 -9.50 20.24
C SER A 73 4.19 -9.33 18.73
N PHE A 74 3.23 -8.66 18.10
CA PHE A 74 3.12 -8.45 16.66
C PHE A 74 2.75 -7.00 16.36
N GLY A 75 3.16 -6.50 15.20
CA GLY A 75 2.67 -5.25 14.63
C GLY A 75 2.11 -5.46 13.23
N THR A 76 1.21 -4.58 12.83
CA THR A 76 0.56 -4.60 11.53
C THR A 76 1.08 -3.45 10.70
N VAL A 77 1.63 -3.77 9.52
CA VAL A 77 2.10 -2.79 8.54
C VAL A 77 1.08 -2.72 7.43
N THR A 78 0.39 -1.59 7.35
CA THR A 78 -0.58 -1.26 6.32
C THR A 78 0.10 -0.44 5.23
N ILE A 79 -0.08 -0.83 3.98
CA ILE A 79 0.55 -0.23 2.82
C ILE A 79 -0.57 0.19 1.85
N THR A 80 -0.53 1.43 1.36
CA THR A 80 -1.52 1.98 0.44
C THR A 80 -0.83 2.66 -0.75
N GLY A 81 -1.29 2.41 -1.96
CA GLY A 81 -0.66 2.86 -3.21
C GLY A 81 0.30 1.80 -3.76
N ASN A 82 1.62 2.04 -3.63
CA ASN A 82 2.65 1.21 -4.26
C ASN A 82 3.02 -0.03 -3.42
N VAL A 83 2.08 -0.96 -3.30
CA VAL A 83 2.24 -2.16 -2.48
C VAL A 83 3.38 -3.05 -2.96
N HIS A 84 3.56 -3.25 -4.27
CA HIS A 84 4.59 -4.17 -4.78
C HIS A 84 6.00 -3.76 -4.40
N LEU A 85 6.34 -2.49 -4.59
CA LEU A 85 7.66 -1.98 -4.26
C LEU A 85 7.84 -1.96 -2.74
N ALA A 86 6.85 -1.45 -2.00
CA ALA A 86 6.90 -1.40 -0.54
C ALA A 86 7.02 -2.80 0.09
N GLU A 87 6.23 -3.77 -0.36
CA GLU A 87 6.26 -5.15 0.11
C GLU A 87 7.64 -5.77 -0.09
N ARG A 88 8.23 -5.61 -1.29
CA ARG A 88 9.57 -6.10 -1.58
C ARG A 88 10.61 -5.51 -0.64
N LEU A 89 10.61 -4.18 -0.47
CA LEU A 89 11.55 -3.49 0.41
C LEU A 89 11.38 -3.92 1.87
N ILE A 90 10.13 -4.12 2.33
CA ILE A 90 9.84 -4.63 3.67
C ILE A 90 10.44 -6.03 3.83
N TYR A 91 10.20 -6.96 2.90
CA TYR A 91 10.77 -8.31 2.99
C TYR A 91 12.29 -8.30 2.95
N GLU A 92 12.91 -7.44 2.15
CA GLU A 92 14.37 -7.30 2.09
C GLU A 92 14.94 -6.87 3.45
N ARG A 93 14.33 -5.87 4.10
CA ARG A 93 14.72 -5.44 5.45
C ARG A 93 14.49 -6.52 6.50
N LEU A 94 13.38 -7.26 6.41
CA LEU A 94 13.11 -8.38 7.31
C LEU A 94 14.09 -9.53 7.11
N ALA A 95 14.55 -9.77 5.88
CA ALA A 95 15.57 -10.76 5.57
C ALA A 95 16.94 -10.37 6.16
N SER A 96 17.33 -9.10 6.09
CA SER A 96 18.57 -8.61 6.72
C SER A 96 18.60 -8.82 8.24
N CYS A 97 17.46 -8.68 8.92
CA CYS A 97 17.35 -8.94 10.36
C CYS A 97 17.55 -10.43 10.71
N ARG A 98 17.13 -11.34 9.83
CA ARG A 98 17.26 -12.80 10.04
C ARG A 98 18.69 -13.28 9.82
N ALA A 99 19.46 -12.57 8.99
CA ALA A 99 20.85 -12.89 8.68
C ALA A 99 21.86 -12.44 9.74
N SER A 100 21.45 -11.66 10.75
CA SER A 100 22.35 -11.20 11.83
C SER A 100 22.57 -12.24 12.94
N SER A 101 21.89 -13.39 12.87
CA SER A 101 22.11 -14.54 13.75
C SER A 101 23.08 -15.51 13.09
N SER A 102 24.37 -15.17 13.06
CA SER A 102 25.44 -16.11 12.71
C SER A 102 26.57 -16.01 13.72
#